data_AF-J0PMC5-F1
#
_entry.id   AF-J0PMC5-F1
#
_cell.length_a   1.000
_cell.length_b   1.000
_cell.length_c   1.000
_cell.angle_alpha   90.00
_cell.angle_beta   90.00
_cell.angle_gamma   90.00
#
_symmetry.space_group_name_H-M   'P 1'
#
loop_
_entity.id
_entity.type
_entity.pdbx_description
1 polymer ?
#
loop_
_entity_poly.entity_id
_entity_poly.type
_entity_poly.pdbx_seq_one_letter_code
_entity_poly.pdbx_strand_id
1 'polypeptide(L)'
;MKKIVFFIFVILFSVGIYLTWHVLLEKSLELKLVTSANDLLLKLLALLGVFSILVLFQGVISSYKERQLKRILQKIDAMNGFEFEEYSKIFFTSKGFAVTITQKSGDYGADLIAEKDGVKWAVQAKRYSHKVSPKAIQEVVSSKAYYACEKACVITNSYFTQAAQKLAQANEVLLIDRDEWVKFLGGKN
;
A
#
# COMPACT_ATOMS: atom_id res chain seq x y z
N MET A 1 -14.31 32.80 15.49
CA MET A 1 -13.93 33.36 14.17
C MET A 1 -13.98 32.33 13.03
N LYS A 2 -13.29 31.18 13.08
CA LYS A 2 -13.24 30.21 11.96
C LYS A 2 -14.61 29.71 11.43
N LYS A 3 -15.62 29.55 12.30
CA LYS A 3 -16.98 29.12 11.91
C LYS A 3 -17.78 30.19 11.14
N ILE A 4 -17.59 31.47 11.47
CA ILE A 4 -18.30 32.59 10.81
C ILE A 4 -17.71 32.82 9.41
N VAL A 5 -16.38 32.73 9.27
CA VAL A 5 -15.70 32.84 7.97
C VAL A 5 -16.12 31.71 7.03
N PHE A 6 -16.23 30.47 7.54
CA PHE A 6 -16.75 29.35 6.76
C PHE A 6 -18.21 29.57 6.31
N PHE A 7 -19.06 30.11 7.18
CA PHE A 7 -20.46 30.39 6.85
C PHE A 7 -20.61 31.49 5.77
N ILE A 8 -19.84 32.57 5.88
CA ILE A 8 -19.79 33.63 4.86
C ILE A 8 -19.31 33.07 3.51
N PHE A 9 -18.28 32.21 3.53
CA PHE A 9 -17.78 31.56 2.32
C PHE A 9 -18.85 30.68 1.67
N VAL A 10 -19.61 29.90 2.44
CA VAL A 10 -20.72 29.10 1.92
C VAL A 10 -21.79 29.98 1.28
N ILE A 11 -22.17 31.11 1.90
CA ILE A 11 -23.15 32.04 1.32
C ILE A 11 -22.66 32.61 0.00
N LEU A 12 -21.44 33.16 -0.04
CA LEU A 12 -20.86 33.74 -1.26
C LEU A 12 -20.74 32.71 -2.38
N PHE A 13 -20.34 31.48 -2.06
CA PHE A 13 -20.25 30.38 -3.03
C PHE A 13 -21.63 29.98 -3.57
N SER A 14 -22.65 29.94 -2.70
CA SER A 14 -24.04 29.64 -3.06
C SER A 14 -24.62 30.68 -4.01
N VAL A 15 -24.37 31.97 -3.74
CA VAL A 15 -24.77 33.09 -4.60
C VAL A 15 -24.06 33.00 -5.95
N GLY A 16 -22.77 32.66 -5.97
CA GLY A 16 -22.02 32.45 -7.22
C GLY A 16 -22.61 31.33 -8.09
N ILE A 17 -22.97 30.20 -7.49
CA ILE A 17 -23.66 29.09 -8.18
C ILE A 17 -25.01 29.55 -8.74
N TYR A 18 -25.80 30.30 -7.96
CA TYR A 18 -27.10 30.81 -8.40
C TYR A 18 -26.98 31.75 -9.61
N LEU A 19 -26.04 32.71 -9.56
CA LEU A 19 -25.83 33.66 -10.64
C LEU A 19 -25.31 32.98 -11.91
N THR A 20 -24.38 32.04 -11.78
CA THR A 20 -23.87 31.27 -12.93
C THR A 20 -24.95 30.39 -13.54
N TRP A 21 -25.80 29.76 -12.73
CA TRP A 21 -26.97 29.01 -13.21
C TRP A 21 -27.93 29.89 -14.00
N HIS A 22 -28.23 31.08 -13.50
CA HIS A 22 -29.14 32.02 -14.17
C HIS A 22 -28.63 32.45 -15.55
N VAL A 23 -27.37 32.89 -15.64
CA VAL A 23 -26.73 33.33 -16.90
C VAL A 23 -26.62 32.18 -17.91
N LEU A 24 -26.27 30.98 -17.45
CA LEU A 24 -26.21 29.79 -18.30
C LEU A 24 -27.57 29.41 -18.85
N LEU A 25 -28.62 29.52 -18.03
CA LEU A 25 -29.99 29.21 -18.43
C LEU A 25 -30.48 30.16 -19.52
N GLU A 26 -30.28 31.47 -19.34
CA GLU A 26 -30.61 32.48 -20.35
C GLU A 26 -29.89 32.21 -21.68
N LYS A 27 -28.57 32.01 -21.67
CA LYS A 27 -27.81 31.70 -22.90
C LYS A 27 -28.21 30.37 -23.55
N SER A 28 -28.56 29.35 -22.76
CA SER A 28 -28.95 28.04 -23.28
C SER A 28 -30.30 28.07 -24.02
N LEU A 29 -31.22 28.94 -23.58
CA LEU A 29 -32.49 29.20 -24.23
C LEU A 29 -32.29 29.98 -25.54
N GLU A 30 -31.43 31.00 -25.55
CA GLU A 30 -31.11 31.78 -26.76
C GLU A 30 -30.50 30.92 -27.88
N LEU A 31 -29.60 30.00 -27.53
CA LEU A 31 -28.98 29.07 -28.47
C LEU A 31 -29.89 27.88 -28.87
N LYS A 32 -31.14 27.81 -28.37
CA LYS A 32 -32.08 26.68 -28.56
C LYS A 32 -31.51 25.30 -28.21
N LEU A 33 -30.48 25.25 -27.36
CA LEU A 33 -29.87 23.99 -26.89
C LEU A 33 -30.76 23.26 -25.88
N VAL A 34 -31.76 23.98 -25.34
CA VAL A 34 -32.68 23.55 -24.29
C VAL A 34 -34.06 24.14 -24.59
N THR A 35 -35.12 23.35 -24.47
CA THR A 35 -36.49 23.77 -24.78
C THR A 35 -37.22 24.39 -23.58
N SER A 36 -36.71 24.20 -22.36
CA SER A 36 -37.27 24.70 -21.11
C SER A 36 -36.26 24.59 -19.97
N ALA A 37 -36.37 25.43 -18.93
CA ALA A 37 -35.62 25.30 -17.68
C ALA A 37 -35.67 23.87 -17.09
N ASN A 38 -36.79 23.17 -17.29
CA ASN A 38 -36.98 21.79 -16.85
C ASN A 38 -36.06 20.79 -17.58
N ASP A 39 -35.73 21.05 -18.86
CA ASP A 39 -34.82 20.21 -19.64
C ASP A 39 -33.36 20.39 -19.18
N LEU A 40 -32.96 21.62 -18.81
CA LEU A 40 -31.64 21.86 -18.20
C LEU A 40 -31.53 21.18 -16.82
N LEU A 41 -32.57 21.31 -15.99
CA LEU A 41 -32.63 20.66 -14.68
C LEU A 41 -32.54 19.13 -14.80
N LEU A 42 -33.25 18.53 -15.76
CA LEU A 42 -33.23 17.09 -15.99
C LEU A 42 -31.84 16.60 -16.42
N LYS A 43 -31.18 17.32 -17.34
CA LYS A 43 -29.79 17.02 -17.78
C LYS A 43 -28.79 17.13 -16.63
N LEU A 44 -28.91 18.14 -15.77
CA LEU A 44 -28.07 18.30 -14.58
C LEU A 44 -28.27 17.12 -13.60
N LEU A 45 -29.51 16.76 -13.30
CA LEU A 45 -29.81 15.63 -12.41
C LEU A 45 -29.27 14.31 -12.97
N ALA A 46 -29.36 14.10 -14.28
CA ALA A 46 -28.79 12.92 -14.94
C ALA A 46 -27.26 12.88 -14.80
N LEU A 47 -26.56 14.01 -15.00
CA LEU A 47 -25.11 14.10 -14.83
C LEU A 47 -24.68 13.85 -13.37
N LEU A 48 -25.39 14.44 -12.41
CA LEU A 48 -25.15 14.21 -10.98
C LEU A 48 -25.42 12.75 -10.58
N GLY A 49 -26.45 12.14 -11.17
CA GLY A 49 -26.76 10.71 -10.99
C GLY A 49 -25.63 9.82 -11.49
N VAL A 50 -25.14 10.04 -12.72
CA VAL A 50 -24.00 9.30 -13.30
C VAL A 50 -22.73 9.50 -12.46
N PHE A 51 -22.42 10.73 -12.06
CA PHE A 51 -21.27 11.02 -11.20
C PHE A 51 -21.37 10.29 -9.86
N SER A 52 -22.55 10.31 -9.22
CA SER A 52 -22.79 9.60 -7.97
C SER A 52 -22.59 8.08 -8.12
N ILE A 53 -23.07 7.49 -9.22
CA ILE A 53 -22.86 6.07 -9.54
C ILE A 53 -21.37 5.75 -9.70
N LEU A 54 -20.61 6.59 -10.40
CA LEU A 54 -19.16 6.38 -10.59
C LEU A 54 -18.40 6.43 -9.26
N VAL A 55 -18.73 7.39 -8.38
CA VAL A 55 -18.13 7.50 -7.05
C VAL A 55 -18.45 6.27 -6.19
N LEU A 56 -19.71 5.82 -6.20
CA LEU A 56 -20.13 4.59 -5.50
C LEU A 56 -19.40 3.36 -6.05
N PHE A 57 -19.28 3.26 -7.37
CA PHE A 57 -18.59 2.15 -8.04
C PHE A 57 -17.10 2.11 -7.68
N GLN A 58 -16.41 3.26 -7.69
CA GLN A 58 -15.03 3.36 -7.22
C GLN A 58 -14.91 2.96 -5.75
N GLY A 59 -15.84 3.39 -4.90
CA GLY A 59 -15.91 3.01 -3.49
C GLY A 59 -16.07 1.50 -3.29
N VAL A 60 -16.90 0.84 -4.09
CA VAL A 60 -17.09 -0.62 -4.08
C VAL A 60 -15.81 -1.35 -4.51
N ILE A 61 -15.16 -0.93 -5.60
CA ILE A 61 -13.91 -1.51 -6.07
C ILE A 61 -12.81 -1.37 -5.00
N SER A 62 -12.65 -0.17 -4.44
CA SER A 62 -11.67 0.09 -3.39
C SER A 62 -11.94 -0.79 -2.16
N SER A 63 -13.21 -0.89 -1.75
CA SER A 63 -13.63 -1.73 -0.62
C SER A 63 -13.38 -3.22 -0.86
N TYR A 64 -13.54 -3.69 -2.10
CA TYR A 64 -13.24 -5.08 -2.46
C TYR A 64 -11.74 -5.37 -2.37
N LYS A 65 -10.91 -4.49 -2.93
CA LYS A 65 -9.44 -4.61 -2.86
C LYS A 65 -8.93 -4.61 -1.42
N GLU A 66 -9.42 -3.67 -0.60
CA GLU A 66 -9.10 -3.58 0.84
C GLU A 66 -9.45 -4.88 1.57
N ARG A 67 -10.64 -5.45 1.34
CA ARG A 67 -11.06 -6.71 1.96
C ARG A 67 -10.17 -7.88 1.52
N GLN A 68 -9.81 -7.95 0.25
CA GLN A 68 -8.92 -9.01 -0.26
C GLN A 68 -7.52 -8.90 0.35
N LEU A 69 -6.94 -7.71 0.35
CA LEU A 69 -5.64 -7.45 1.00
C LEU A 69 -5.68 -7.84 2.48
N LYS A 70 -6.71 -7.41 3.22
CA LYS A 70 -6.89 -7.76 4.63
C LYS A 70 -6.92 -9.28 4.85
N ARG A 71 -7.63 -10.03 4.00
CA ARG A 71 -7.67 -11.49 4.08
C ARG A 71 -6.30 -12.13 3.84
N ILE A 72 -5.52 -11.61 2.89
CA ILE A 72 -4.17 -12.12 2.61
C ILE A 72 -3.25 -11.84 3.81
N LEU A 73 -3.25 -10.62 4.34
CA LEU A 73 -2.46 -10.28 5.52
C LEU A 73 -2.84 -11.14 6.74
N GLN A 74 -4.13 -11.40 6.95
CA GLN A 74 -4.59 -12.29 8.01
C GLN A 74 -4.08 -13.72 7.83
N LYS A 75 -3.99 -14.22 6.60
CA LYS A 75 -3.39 -15.53 6.32
C LYS A 75 -1.90 -15.54 6.65
N ILE A 76 -1.16 -14.49 6.27
CA ILE A 76 0.26 -14.33 6.60
C ILE A 76 0.45 -14.30 8.13
N ASP A 77 -0.43 -13.61 8.85
CA ASP A 77 -0.36 -13.50 10.32
C ASP A 77 -0.68 -14.81 11.05
N ALA A 78 -1.45 -15.70 10.41
CA ALA A 78 -1.78 -17.02 10.93
C ALA A 78 -0.70 -18.07 10.65
N MET A 79 0.28 -17.78 9.77
CA MET A 79 1.38 -18.70 9.47
C MET A 79 2.27 -18.92 10.69
N ASN A 80 2.82 -20.12 10.81
CA ASN A 80 3.98 -20.35 11.68
C ASN A 80 5.28 -19.85 11.03
N GLY A 81 6.41 -19.96 11.76
CA GLY A 81 7.72 -19.50 11.26
C GLY A 81 8.13 -20.16 9.95
N PHE A 82 8.05 -21.49 9.87
CA PHE A 82 8.43 -22.26 8.68
C PHE A 82 7.54 -21.95 7.48
N GLU A 83 6.23 -21.82 7.69
CA GLU A 83 5.30 -21.42 6.63
C GLU A 83 5.63 -20.02 6.10
N PHE A 84 6.06 -19.11 6.99
CA PHE A 84 6.46 -17.76 6.60
C PHE A 84 7.80 -17.73 5.85
N GLU A 85 8.74 -18.61 6.17
CA GLU A 85 9.99 -18.80 5.42
C GLU A 85 9.70 -19.28 3.99
N GLU A 86 8.87 -20.31 3.83
CA GLU A 86 8.44 -20.80 2.52
C GLU A 86 7.66 -19.73 1.74
N TYR A 87 6.79 -18.97 2.42
CA TYR A 87 6.07 -17.88 1.79
C TYR A 87 7.02 -16.75 1.33
N SER A 88 8.05 -16.45 2.12
CA SER A 88 9.09 -15.48 1.78
C SER A 88 9.92 -15.97 0.58
N LYS A 89 10.22 -17.26 0.48
CA LYS A 89 10.85 -17.86 -0.71
C LYS A 89 10.00 -17.65 -1.96
N ILE A 90 8.69 -17.91 -1.89
CA ILE A 90 7.77 -17.68 -3.01
C ILE A 90 7.77 -16.20 -3.41
N PHE A 91 7.75 -15.30 -2.43
CA PHE A 91 7.82 -13.86 -2.65
C PHE A 91 9.08 -13.46 -3.44
N PHE A 92 10.27 -13.84 -2.98
CA PHE A 92 11.52 -13.52 -3.69
C PHE A 92 11.60 -14.20 -5.07
N THR A 93 11.14 -15.44 -5.18
CA THR A 93 11.06 -16.15 -6.48
C THR A 93 10.18 -15.40 -7.47
N SER A 94 9.02 -14.88 -7.03
CA SER A 94 8.12 -14.07 -7.87
C SER A 94 8.75 -12.76 -8.35
N LYS A 95 9.82 -12.30 -7.70
CA LYS A 95 10.63 -11.13 -8.09
C LYS A 95 11.84 -11.48 -8.96
N GLY A 96 11.95 -12.75 -9.37
CA GLY A 96 13.02 -13.25 -10.24
C GLY A 96 14.32 -13.59 -9.52
N PHE A 97 14.27 -13.84 -8.21
CA PHE A 97 15.42 -14.38 -7.48
C PHE A 97 15.43 -15.91 -7.57
N ALA A 98 16.61 -16.51 -7.67
CA ALA A 98 16.82 -17.91 -7.30
C ALA A 98 16.96 -17.98 -5.77
N VAL A 99 16.17 -18.83 -5.10
CA VAL A 99 16.09 -18.83 -3.63
C VAL A 99 16.27 -20.24 -3.08
N THR A 100 17.14 -20.36 -2.08
CA THR A 100 17.36 -21.60 -1.31
C THR A 100 17.09 -21.36 0.17
N ILE A 101 16.35 -22.26 0.81
CA ILE A 101 16.14 -22.23 2.27
C ILE A 101 17.36 -22.84 2.94
N THR A 102 17.84 -22.21 4.01
CA THR A 102 18.95 -22.74 4.80
C THR A 102 18.49 -23.89 5.69
N GLN A 103 19.46 -24.59 6.27
CA GLN A 103 19.18 -25.68 7.22
C GLN A 103 18.61 -25.13 8.54
N LYS A 104 17.60 -25.81 9.10
CA LYS A 104 16.86 -25.36 10.30
C LYS A 104 17.71 -25.22 11.57
N SER A 105 18.86 -25.87 11.64
CA SER A 105 19.76 -25.82 12.78
C SER A 105 21.15 -25.40 12.32
N GLY A 106 21.78 -24.46 13.00
CA GLY A 106 23.06 -23.91 12.55
C GLY A 106 22.89 -23.14 11.24
N ASP A 107 21.82 -22.35 11.15
CA ASP A 107 21.53 -21.45 10.03
C ASP A 107 22.40 -20.19 10.04
N TYR A 108 23.14 -19.97 11.12
CA TYR A 108 23.98 -18.78 11.36
C TYR A 108 23.23 -17.45 11.18
N GLY A 109 21.89 -17.44 11.35
CA GLY A 109 21.08 -16.23 11.27
C GLY A 109 20.67 -15.79 9.84
N ALA A 110 20.56 -16.73 8.90
CA ALA A 110 19.80 -16.51 7.67
C ALA A 110 18.87 -17.70 7.43
N ASP A 111 17.61 -17.43 7.10
CA ASP A 111 16.63 -18.48 6.77
C ASP A 111 16.62 -18.78 5.27
N LEU A 112 16.98 -17.79 4.43
CA LEU A 112 17.05 -17.93 2.97
C LEU A 112 18.32 -17.30 2.42
N ILE A 113 18.85 -17.89 1.35
CA ILE A 113 19.81 -17.28 0.45
C ILE A 113 19.10 -16.99 -0.87
N ALA A 114 19.07 -15.73 -1.28
CA ALA A 114 18.42 -15.28 -2.51
C ALA A 114 19.46 -14.67 -3.46
N GLU A 115 19.46 -15.08 -4.71
CA GLU A 115 20.39 -14.60 -5.74
C GLU A 115 19.64 -14.02 -6.92
N LYS A 116 20.08 -12.86 -7.40
CA LYS A 116 19.59 -12.26 -8.65
C LYS A 116 20.70 -11.44 -9.30
N ASP A 117 20.85 -11.60 -10.61
CA ASP A 117 21.85 -10.87 -11.42
C ASP A 117 23.28 -11.00 -10.85
N GLY A 118 23.63 -12.18 -10.32
CA GLY A 118 24.92 -12.49 -9.72
C GLY A 118 25.15 -11.90 -8.32
N VAL A 119 24.14 -11.27 -7.70
CA VAL A 119 24.20 -10.71 -6.35
C VAL A 119 23.45 -11.60 -5.38
N LYS A 120 24.15 -12.11 -4.36
CA LYS A 120 23.62 -12.94 -3.28
C LYS A 120 23.21 -12.11 -2.07
N TRP A 121 22.07 -12.49 -1.52
CA TRP A 121 21.44 -11.87 -0.37
C TRP A 121 21.26 -12.91 0.73
N ALA A 122 21.75 -12.61 1.93
CA ALA A 122 21.35 -13.31 3.14
C ALA A 122 20.01 -12.72 3.61
N VAL A 123 19.00 -13.56 3.83
CA VAL A 123 17.66 -13.12 4.22
C VAL A 123 17.26 -13.79 5.52
N GLN A 124 16.90 -12.99 6.52
CA GLN A 124 16.24 -13.46 7.73
C GLN A 124 14.74 -13.14 7.66
N ALA A 125 13.91 -14.15 7.77
CA ALA A 125 12.47 -14.06 7.90
C ALA A 125 12.06 -14.10 9.38
N LYS A 126 11.35 -13.06 9.85
CA LYS A 126 10.79 -13.00 11.20
C LYS A 126 9.28 -12.89 11.14
N ARG A 127 8.57 -13.98 11.36
CA ARG A 127 7.15 -13.92 11.70
C ARG A 127 7.00 -13.56 13.17
N TYR A 128 6.43 -12.40 13.51
CA TYR A 128 6.19 -11.92 14.88
C TYR A 128 4.80 -11.30 15.08
N SER A 129 4.31 -11.33 16.34
CA SER A 129 3.11 -10.59 16.80
C SER A 129 3.45 -9.22 17.40
N HIS A 130 4.74 -8.92 17.50
CA HIS A 130 5.30 -7.68 18.05
C HIS A 130 6.36 -7.13 17.10
N LYS A 131 6.88 -5.94 17.40
CA LYS A 131 7.88 -5.29 16.55
C LYS A 131 9.22 -6.05 16.58
N VAL A 132 9.88 -6.15 15.43
CA VAL A 132 11.18 -6.80 15.29
C VAL A 132 12.27 -5.95 15.96
N SER A 133 13.05 -6.59 16.83
CA SER A 133 14.14 -5.97 17.59
C SER A 133 15.45 -5.93 16.78
N PRO A 134 16.47 -5.19 17.23
CA PRO A 134 17.79 -5.14 16.57
C PRO A 134 18.47 -6.50 16.42
N LYS A 135 18.10 -7.50 17.22
CA LYS A 135 18.69 -8.85 17.18
C LYS A 135 18.59 -9.48 15.79
N ALA A 136 17.45 -9.34 15.10
CA ALA A 136 17.28 -9.88 13.75
C ALA A 136 18.24 -9.25 12.74
N ILE A 137 18.60 -7.98 12.93
CA ILE A 137 19.58 -7.28 12.09
C ILE A 137 20.98 -7.82 12.37
N GLN A 138 21.33 -8.02 13.63
CA GLN A 138 22.62 -8.58 14.03
C GLN A 138 22.82 -9.99 13.47
N GLU A 139 21.78 -10.83 13.56
CA GLU A 139 21.75 -12.19 13.00
C GLU A 139 22.06 -12.16 11.49
N VAL A 140 21.33 -11.36 10.70
CA VAL A 140 21.54 -11.35 9.24
C VAL A 140 22.86 -10.68 8.81
N VAL A 141 23.36 -9.72 9.59
CA VAL A 141 24.68 -9.13 9.32
C VAL A 141 25.78 -10.17 9.52
N SER A 142 25.66 -11.03 10.54
CA SER A 142 26.61 -12.11 10.75
C SER A 142 26.55 -13.19 9.65
N SER A 143 25.34 -13.51 9.17
CA SER A 143 25.14 -14.53 8.14
C SER A 143 25.68 -14.13 6.78
N LYS A 144 25.73 -12.83 6.44
CA LYS A 144 26.32 -12.31 5.20
C LYS A 144 27.73 -12.86 4.95
N ALA A 145 28.59 -12.79 5.96
CA ALA A 145 29.98 -13.25 5.85
C ALA A 145 30.05 -14.78 5.74
N TYR A 146 29.25 -15.48 6.56
CA TYR A 146 29.22 -16.94 6.59
C TYR A 146 28.80 -17.55 5.23
N TYR A 147 27.78 -16.99 4.59
CA TYR A 147 27.27 -17.46 3.30
C TYR A 147 27.87 -16.74 2.07
N ALA A 148 28.90 -15.92 2.26
CA ALA A 148 29.51 -15.12 1.19
C ALA A 148 28.46 -14.37 0.33
N CYS A 149 27.58 -13.63 1.01
CA CYS A 149 26.55 -12.79 0.41
C CYS A 149 26.99 -11.32 0.44
N GLU A 150 26.70 -10.59 -0.64
CA GLU A 150 27.03 -9.17 -0.76
C GLU A 150 26.02 -8.30 -0.01
N LYS A 151 24.76 -8.75 0.08
CA LYS A 151 23.65 -7.97 0.66
C LYS A 151 22.90 -8.74 1.74
N ALA A 152 22.20 -8.00 2.59
CA ALA A 152 21.40 -8.55 3.69
C ALA A 152 19.99 -7.98 3.65
N CYS A 153 19.02 -8.79 4.05
CA CYS A 153 17.62 -8.41 4.15
C CYS A 153 16.98 -9.03 5.39
N VAL A 154 16.14 -8.25 6.09
CA VAL A 154 15.19 -8.82 7.05
C VAL A 154 13.78 -8.60 6.54
N ILE A 155 13.02 -9.68 6.43
CA ILE A 155 11.62 -9.68 6.01
C ILE A 155 10.73 -10.10 7.18
N THR A 156 9.62 -9.39 7.39
CA THR A 156 8.69 -9.67 8.50
C THR A 156 7.24 -9.38 8.11
N ASN A 157 6.31 -10.08 8.75
CA ASN A 157 4.88 -9.75 8.70
C ASN A 157 4.52 -8.54 9.60
N SER A 158 5.45 -8.11 10.47
CA SER A 158 5.24 -7.07 11.47
C SER A 158 5.94 -5.76 11.06
N TYR A 159 6.27 -4.93 12.04
CA TYR A 159 7.03 -3.69 11.89
C TYR A 159 8.36 -3.78 12.64
N PHE A 160 9.33 -2.98 12.24
CA PHE A 160 10.60 -2.86 12.95
C PHE A 160 10.50 -1.85 14.10
N THR A 161 11.29 -2.07 15.15
CA THR A 161 11.54 -1.02 16.16
C THR A 161 12.42 0.08 15.56
N GLN A 162 12.36 1.31 16.10
CA GLN A 162 13.24 2.40 15.66
C GLN A 162 14.73 2.04 15.82
N ALA A 163 15.07 1.30 16.87
CA ALA A 163 16.43 0.80 17.08
C ALA A 163 16.86 -0.18 15.97
N ALA A 164 15.97 -1.10 15.56
CA ALA A 164 16.23 -2.02 14.46
C ALA A 164 16.41 -1.27 13.13
N GLN A 165 15.56 -0.27 12.86
CA GLN A 165 15.68 0.57 11.67
C GLN A 165 17.02 1.31 11.60
N LYS A 166 17.43 1.94 12.72
CA LYS A 166 18.74 2.61 12.82
C LYS A 166 19.91 1.64 12.60
N LEU A 167 19.85 0.46 13.20
CA LEU A 167 20.90 -0.55 13.05
C LEU A 167 20.96 -1.10 11.61
N ALA A 168 19.80 -1.31 10.99
CA ALA A 168 19.70 -1.76 9.61
C ALA A 168 20.29 -0.72 8.65
N GLN A 169 19.98 0.56 8.84
CA GLN A 169 20.56 1.65 8.07
C GLN A 169 22.09 1.67 8.19
N ALA A 170 22.63 1.53 9.41
CA ALA A 170 24.07 1.53 9.65
C ALA A 170 24.81 0.33 9.03
N ASN A 171 24.11 -0.77 8.77
CA ASN A 171 24.69 -2.00 8.19
C ASN A 171 24.19 -2.27 6.76
N GLU A 172 23.50 -1.31 6.13
CA GLU A 172 22.93 -1.43 4.79
C GLU A 172 22.04 -2.67 4.62
N VAL A 173 21.27 -3.01 5.66
CA VAL A 173 20.32 -4.14 5.64
C VAL A 173 18.99 -3.65 5.09
N LEU A 174 18.50 -4.29 4.03
CA LEU A 174 17.17 -4.03 3.49
C LEU A 174 16.10 -4.51 4.48
N LEU A 175 15.10 -3.66 4.72
CA LEU A 175 13.96 -3.99 5.57
C LEU A 175 12.70 -4.14 4.72
N ILE A 176 12.04 -5.28 4.83
CA ILE A 176 10.74 -5.54 4.22
C ILE A 176 9.75 -5.79 5.36
N ASP A 177 8.96 -4.78 5.69
CA ASP A 177 7.93 -4.83 6.73
C ASP A 177 6.52 -4.92 6.14
N ARG A 178 5.52 -4.86 7.02
CA ARG A 178 4.11 -4.92 6.65
C ARG A 178 3.70 -3.92 5.56
N ASP A 179 4.21 -2.70 5.58
CA ASP A 179 3.79 -1.69 4.61
C ASP A 179 4.38 -2.00 3.23
N GLU A 180 5.61 -2.51 3.18
CA GLU A 180 6.22 -3.01 1.95
C GLU A 180 5.46 -4.24 1.39
N TRP A 181 5.02 -5.16 2.26
CA TRP A 181 4.12 -6.27 1.86
C TRP A 181 2.81 -5.77 1.27
N VAL A 182 2.20 -4.77 1.88
CA VAL A 182 0.94 -4.17 1.38
C VAL A 182 1.13 -3.55 0.01
N LYS A 183 2.21 -2.79 -0.22
CA LYS A 183 2.53 -2.21 -1.53
C LYS A 183 2.67 -3.30 -2.59
N PHE A 184 3.39 -4.38 -2.26
CA PHE A 184 3.55 -5.53 -3.14
C PHE A 184 2.23 -6.21 -3.50
N LEU A 185 1.44 -6.59 -2.49
CA LEU A 185 0.17 -7.29 -2.69
C LEU A 185 -0.90 -6.40 -3.34
N GLY A 186 -0.80 -5.08 -3.16
CA GLY A 186 -1.71 -4.09 -3.71
C GLY A 186 -1.46 -3.75 -5.19
N GLY A 187 -0.40 -4.29 -5.81
CA GLY A 187 -0.08 -4.05 -7.23
C GLY A 187 0.41 -2.63 -7.54
N LYS A 188 0.93 -1.91 -6.55
CA LYS A 188 1.60 -0.61 -6.77
C LYS A 188 3.10 -0.88 -6.91
N ASN A 189 3.54 -1.11 -8.15
CA ASN A 189 4.96 -1.03 -8.52
C ASN A 189 5.28 0.41 -8.94
#